data_AF-A0A177E952-F1
#
_entry.id   AF-A0A177E952-F1
#
_cell.length_a   1.000
_cell.length_b   1.000
_cell.length_c   1.000
_cell.angle_alpha   90.00
_cell.angle_beta   90.00
_cell.angle_gamma   90.00
#
_symmetry.space_group_name_H-M   'P 1'
#
loop_
_entity.id
_entity.type
_entity.pdbx_description
1 polymer ?
#
loop_
_entity_poly.entity_id
_entity_poly.type
_entity_poly.pdbx_seq_one_letter_code
_entity_poly.pdbx_strand_id
1 'polypeptide(L)'
;MFRLLKVLSLCIITTFFFISLALAIPLEKDAPFQKVFIFGKVIDTHKEPVAQAKIKIFINGQPYQAKTHQSKEALLTEKDGSFYLVLDIPDEVFHKSNISLLIEKSTYKKTKIFFTPSDFAQKDNKYFVQKEIILKRTLNPAFWIATVVFLLAYILISFELLHRTLAAMLGAAIMLAISYTIGTFNPDYHIISYESAIKAIDMNVIFLLMGMMIIIGVLKNTGVFQWCAYKCYQISRGNVILLSIIFMIFTAVTSAFLDNVTTMLLLTPVTIEIALALKINPLSLLIPEILASNVGGTATLIGDPPNIMIGSYAKLTFLQFVENLAPVCIMSLFMLFVYSRFIFKEEYSKSKIENIEAFLEKLRQEYQITDKTLLTFGLLIMGIVILMFVLHGVLHMEVSIAALFGASILFAYSAITKKVDIAHLVEKDIEWLTLLFFMFLFILVGAVESVGLLDIVADSVLHLSHDNLIVAISLILWVSAIMSAFIDNIPFTATMLPIVAYLTKVIPGAESGVLWWALAFGACFGGNGTAIGASANVVTLGIAEAAGYRMTFFDFMKKAGPYTILTIILANIWLLLFF
;
A
#
# COMPACT_ATOMS: atom_id res chain seq x y z
N MET A 1 -59.54 -26.92 -30.61
CA MET A 1 -58.19 -26.53 -30.17
C MET A 1 -57.35 -27.69 -29.62
N PHE A 2 -57.91 -28.63 -28.84
CA PHE A 2 -57.13 -29.75 -28.24
C PHE A 2 -56.73 -30.91 -29.17
N ARG A 3 -57.37 -31.10 -30.34
CA ARG A 3 -56.95 -32.11 -31.33
C ARG A 3 -55.77 -31.66 -32.19
N LEU A 4 -55.59 -30.35 -32.40
CA LEU A 4 -54.50 -29.80 -33.21
C LEU A 4 -53.15 -29.89 -32.48
N LEU A 5 -53.13 -29.68 -31.16
CA LEU A 5 -51.91 -29.79 -30.34
C LEU A 5 -51.36 -31.22 -30.24
N LYS A 6 -52.23 -32.25 -30.22
CA LYS A 6 -51.78 -33.66 -30.16
C LYS A 6 -51.18 -34.15 -31.48
N VAL A 7 -51.64 -33.64 -32.62
CA VAL A 7 -51.05 -33.98 -33.94
C VAL A 7 -49.70 -33.27 -34.14
N LEU A 8 -49.57 -32.03 -33.65
CA LEU A 8 -48.30 -31.30 -33.65
C LEU A 8 -47.25 -31.90 -32.72
N SER A 9 -47.61 -32.37 -31.52
CA SER A 9 -46.63 -33.04 -30.63
C SER A 9 -46.18 -34.40 -31.17
N LEU A 10 -47.06 -35.15 -31.86
CA LEU A 10 -46.70 -36.44 -32.46
C LEU A 10 -45.81 -36.27 -33.70
N CYS A 11 -46.00 -35.20 -34.48
CA CYS A 11 -45.11 -34.84 -35.60
C CYS A 11 -43.73 -34.38 -35.09
N ILE A 12 -43.66 -33.60 -34.01
CA ILE A 12 -42.37 -33.12 -33.46
C ILE A 12 -41.55 -34.29 -32.88
N ILE A 13 -42.19 -35.26 -32.22
CA ILE A 13 -41.50 -36.44 -31.65
C ILE A 13 -41.02 -37.40 -32.76
N THR A 14 -41.79 -37.58 -33.83
CA THR A 14 -41.37 -38.42 -34.97
C THR A 14 -40.29 -37.76 -35.83
N THR A 15 -40.28 -36.42 -35.92
CA THR A 15 -39.22 -35.68 -36.62
C THR A 15 -37.90 -35.71 -35.83
N PHE A 16 -37.94 -35.67 -34.50
CA PHE A 16 -36.74 -35.82 -33.66
C PHE A 16 -36.15 -37.25 -33.69
N PHE A 17 -36.98 -38.28 -33.86
CA PHE A 17 -36.52 -39.67 -33.94
C PHE A 17 -35.92 -40.05 -35.31
N PHE A 18 -36.30 -39.36 -36.39
CA PHE A 18 -35.70 -39.57 -37.72
C PHE A 18 -34.45 -38.71 -37.97
N ILE A 19 -34.31 -37.56 -37.30
CA ILE A 19 -33.07 -36.76 -37.37
C ILE A 19 -31.93 -37.43 -36.58
N SER A 20 -32.24 -38.21 -35.54
CA SER A 20 -31.20 -38.98 -34.81
C SER A 20 -30.68 -40.20 -35.58
N LEU A 21 -31.40 -40.69 -36.60
CA LEU A 21 -30.97 -41.82 -37.44
C LEU A 21 -30.27 -41.42 -38.76
N ALA A 22 -30.30 -40.14 -39.14
CA ALA A 22 -29.79 -39.66 -40.43
C ALA A 22 -28.43 -38.91 -40.36
N LEU A 23 -27.77 -38.89 -39.20
CA LEU A 23 -26.40 -38.39 -39.02
C LEU A 23 -25.48 -39.49 -38.47
N ALA A 24 -25.64 -40.72 -38.94
CA ALA A 24 -24.55 -41.68 -38.95
C ALA A 24 -23.63 -41.34 -40.14
N ILE A 25 -22.85 -40.27 -39.97
CA ILE A 25 -21.61 -40.08 -40.74
C ILE A 25 -20.80 -41.37 -40.49
N PRO A 26 -20.22 -42.02 -41.51
CA PRO A 26 -19.35 -43.15 -41.25
C PRO A 26 -18.30 -42.66 -40.27
N LEU A 27 -18.11 -43.36 -39.15
CA LEU A 27 -16.85 -43.23 -38.41
C LEU A 27 -15.76 -43.55 -39.44
N GLU A 28 -15.14 -42.50 -40.00
CA GLU A 28 -13.76 -42.61 -40.42
C GLU A 28 -13.05 -43.31 -39.27
N LYS A 29 -12.33 -44.39 -39.58
CA LYS A 29 -11.43 -45.00 -38.61
C LYS A 29 -10.52 -43.87 -38.14
N ASP A 30 -10.83 -43.28 -36.99
CA ASP A 30 -9.98 -42.29 -36.36
C ASP A 30 -8.60 -42.93 -36.25
N ALA A 31 -7.64 -42.39 -36.98
CA ALA A 31 -6.24 -42.69 -36.73
C ALA A 31 -6.01 -42.48 -35.23
N PRO A 32 -5.23 -43.33 -34.54
CA PRO A 32 -5.02 -43.18 -33.10
C PRO A 32 -4.40 -41.80 -32.84
N PHE A 33 -5.21 -40.87 -32.31
CA PHE A 33 -4.75 -39.57 -31.84
C PHE A 33 -4.16 -39.75 -30.45
N GLN A 34 -2.90 -39.36 -30.26
CA GLN A 34 -2.30 -39.25 -28.94
C GLN A 34 -2.74 -37.93 -28.30
N LYS A 35 -3.12 -38.01 -27.02
CA LYS A 35 -3.31 -36.82 -26.20
C LYS A 35 -2.00 -36.42 -25.56
N VAL A 36 -1.51 -35.24 -25.94
CA VAL A 36 -0.29 -34.65 -25.42
C VAL A 36 -0.68 -33.51 -24.47
N PHE A 37 -0.24 -33.63 -23.23
CA PHE A 37 -0.50 -32.69 -22.14
C PHE A 37 0.78 -31.92 -21.85
N ILE A 38 0.73 -30.60 -22.06
CA ILE A 38 1.83 -29.70 -21.70
C ILE A 38 1.32 -28.75 -20.64
N PHE A 39 1.95 -28.74 -19.48
CA PHE A 39 1.59 -27.85 -18.40
C PHE A 39 2.83 -27.29 -17.72
N GLY A 40 2.67 -26.20 -16.99
CA GLY A 40 3.82 -25.52 -16.45
C GLY A 40 3.49 -24.16 -15.88
N LYS A 41 4.54 -23.44 -15.52
CA LYS A 41 4.46 -22.04 -15.08
C LYS A 41 5.40 -21.18 -15.91
N VAL A 42 4.90 -20.00 -16.28
CA VAL A 42 5.69 -18.92 -16.84
C VAL A 42 6.01 -17.94 -15.71
N ILE A 43 7.30 -17.75 -15.46
CA ILE A 43 7.83 -16.86 -14.42
C ILE A 43 8.82 -15.87 -15.04
N ASP A 44 9.13 -14.79 -14.33
CA ASP A 44 10.16 -13.85 -14.72
C ASP A 44 11.53 -14.18 -14.07
N THR A 45 12.52 -13.31 -14.25
CA THR A 45 13.86 -13.47 -13.65
C THR A 45 13.86 -13.35 -12.12
N HIS A 46 12.82 -12.76 -11.54
CA HIS A 46 12.62 -12.61 -10.11
C HIS A 46 11.79 -13.76 -9.51
N LYS A 47 11.48 -14.78 -10.34
CA LYS A 47 10.62 -15.94 -10.02
C LYS A 47 9.16 -15.58 -9.72
N GLU A 48 8.72 -14.39 -10.16
CA GLU A 48 7.32 -13.99 -10.03
C GLU A 48 6.50 -14.51 -11.22
N PRO A 49 5.23 -14.89 -10.99
CA PRO A 49 4.38 -15.44 -12.03
C PRO A 49 4.02 -14.41 -13.11
N VAL A 50 4.18 -14.78 -14.37
CA VAL A 50 3.81 -13.93 -15.51
C VAL A 50 2.40 -14.27 -15.99
N ALA A 51 1.42 -13.54 -15.47
CA ALA A 51 0.02 -13.66 -15.89
C ALA A 51 -0.23 -13.06 -17.29
N GLN A 52 -1.28 -13.53 -17.97
CA GLN A 52 -1.74 -13.01 -19.27
C GLN A 52 -0.69 -13.02 -20.39
N ALA A 53 0.29 -13.92 -20.33
CA ALA A 53 1.23 -14.15 -21.42
C ALA A 53 0.55 -15.00 -22.51
N LYS A 54 0.65 -14.57 -23.77
CA LYS A 54 0.05 -15.27 -24.91
C LYS A 54 0.90 -16.45 -25.32
N ILE A 55 0.30 -17.63 -25.38
CA ILE A 55 0.92 -18.88 -25.80
C ILE A 55 0.42 -19.22 -27.20
N LYS A 56 1.34 -19.28 -28.15
CA LYS A 56 1.11 -19.77 -29.51
C LYS A 56 1.80 -21.12 -29.67
N ILE A 57 1.10 -22.07 -30.26
CA ILE A 57 1.56 -23.45 -30.39
C ILE A 57 1.92 -23.70 -31.85
N PHE A 58 3.06 -24.35 -32.07
CA PHE A 58 3.52 -24.72 -33.39
C PHE A 58 3.90 -26.20 -33.41
N ILE A 59 3.44 -26.95 -34.41
CA ILE A 59 3.84 -28.33 -34.66
C ILE A 59 4.55 -28.34 -36.00
N ASN A 60 5.81 -28.79 -36.03
CA ASN A 60 6.66 -28.80 -37.24
C ASN A 60 6.75 -27.42 -37.92
N GLY A 61 6.72 -26.35 -37.12
CA GLY A 61 6.78 -24.97 -37.60
C GLY A 61 5.43 -24.39 -38.09
N GLN A 62 4.36 -25.19 -38.17
CA GLN A 62 3.03 -24.71 -38.54
C GLN A 62 2.19 -24.36 -37.28
N PRO A 63 1.43 -23.26 -37.29
CA PRO A 63 0.59 -22.88 -36.16
C PRO A 63 -0.51 -23.93 -35.92
N TYR A 64 -0.65 -24.36 -34.66
CA TYR A 64 -1.66 -25.33 -34.24
C TYR A 64 -2.67 -24.66 -33.29
N GLN A 65 -3.96 -24.86 -33.57
CA GLN A 65 -5.03 -24.42 -32.67
C GLN A 65 -5.42 -25.58 -31.74
N ALA A 66 -5.12 -25.43 -30.46
CA ALA A 66 -5.53 -26.40 -29.45
C ALA A 66 -7.05 -26.37 -29.22
N LYS A 67 -7.65 -27.55 -29.05
CA LYS A 67 -9.04 -27.69 -28.59
C LYS A 67 -9.08 -27.58 -27.06
N THR A 68 -9.11 -26.36 -26.53
CA THR A 68 -9.31 -26.12 -25.09
C THR A 68 -10.78 -25.83 -24.78
N HIS A 69 -11.26 -26.19 -23.58
CA HIS A 69 -12.61 -25.90 -23.10
C HIS A 69 -12.94 -24.40 -22.98
N GLN A 70 -11.96 -23.51 -23.19
CA GLN A 70 -12.15 -22.08 -23.30
C GLN A 70 -12.17 -21.68 -24.78
N SER A 71 -13.37 -21.38 -25.28
CA SER A 71 -13.58 -20.72 -26.57
C SER A 71 -13.17 -19.25 -26.48
N LYS A 72 -11.94 -18.90 -26.89
CA LYS A 72 -11.56 -17.56 -27.40
C LYS A 72 -10.14 -17.50 -27.95
N GLU A 73 -9.92 -16.56 -28.86
CA GLU A 73 -8.87 -16.39 -29.89
C GLU A 73 -7.38 -16.34 -29.44
N ALA A 74 -7.05 -16.61 -28.18
CA ALA A 74 -5.66 -16.69 -27.70
C ALA A 74 -5.57 -17.46 -26.38
N LEU A 75 -4.62 -18.39 -26.29
CA LEU A 75 -4.33 -19.09 -25.04
C LEU A 75 -3.44 -18.20 -24.16
N LEU A 76 -3.90 -17.89 -22.95
CA LEU A 76 -3.23 -17.00 -22.01
C LEU A 76 -2.81 -17.76 -20.75
N THR A 77 -1.71 -17.35 -20.14
CA THR A 77 -1.35 -17.85 -18.80
C THR A 77 -2.32 -17.33 -17.75
N GLU A 78 -2.60 -18.18 -16.77
CA GLU A 78 -3.41 -17.87 -15.59
C GLU A 78 -2.70 -16.86 -14.67
N LYS A 79 -3.41 -16.41 -13.63
CA LYS A 79 -2.90 -15.39 -12.68
C LYS A 79 -1.62 -15.81 -11.95
N ASP A 80 -1.43 -17.10 -11.70
CA ASP A 80 -0.24 -17.67 -11.08
C ASP A 80 0.84 -18.08 -12.10
N GLY A 81 0.72 -17.58 -13.34
CA GLY A 81 1.60 -17.90 -14.45
C GLY A 81 1.41 -19.31 -15.00
N SER A 82 0.47 -20.09 -14.44
CA SER A 82 0.26 -21.46 -14.90
C SER A 82 -0.40 -21.50 -16.27
N PHE A 83 -0.13 -22.58 -17.00
CA PHE A 83 -0.81 -22.89 -18.25
C PHE A 83 -1.01 -24.39 -18.38
N TYR A 84 -2.05 -24.77 -19.11
CA TYR A 84 -2.41 -26.15 -19.38
C TYR A 84 -2.88 -26.28 -20.84
N LEU A 85 -2.19 -27.13 -21.60
CA LEU A 85 -2.42 -27.37 -23.01
C LEU A 85 -2.76 -28.84 -23.22
N VAL A 86 -3.77 -29.09 -24.03
CA VAL A 86 -4.11 -30.42 -24.55
C VAL A 86 -4.02 -30.36 -26.06
N LEU A 87 -3.15 -31.19 -26.64
CA LEU A 87 -2.98 -31.33 -28.08
C LEU A 87 -3.44 -32.72 -28.51
N ASP A 88 -4.26 -32.77 -29.55
CA ASP A 88 -4.63 -34.01 -30.23
C ASP A 88 -3.74 -34.15 -31.48
N ILE A 89 -2.76 -35.06 -31.43
CA ILE A 89 -1.76 -35.25 -32.50
C ILE A 89 -1.84 -36.70 -33.01
N PRO A 90 -1.92 -36.97 -34.32
CA PRO A 90 -1.88 -38.33 -34.86
C PRO A 90 -0.57 -39.07 -34.47
N ASP A 91 -0.67 -40.35 -34.09
CA ASP A 91 0.46 -41.22 -33.69
C ASP A 91 1.69 -41.11 -34.63
N GLU A 92 1.47 -41.21 -35.94
CA GLU A 92 2.54 -41.18 -36.95
C GLU A 92 3.30 -39.86 -37.00
N VAL A 93 2.61 -38.77 -36.62
CA VAL A 93 3.15 -37.41 -36.63
C VAL A 93 3.88 -37.13 -35.32
N PHE A 94 3.38 -37.62 -34.18
CA PHE A 94 3.95 -37.32 -32.86
C PHE A 94 5.43 -37.72 -32.77
N HIS A 95 5.77 -38.95 -33.12
CA HIS A 95 7.14 -39.48 -33.02
C HIS A 95 8.18 -38.77 -33.92
N LYS A 96 7.73 -38.00 -34.92
CA LYS A 96 8.59 -37.19 -35.81
C LYS A 96 8.37 -35.68 -35.63
N SER A 97 7.47 -35.29 -34.72
CA SER A 97 7.06 -33.92 -34.55
C SER A 97 7.99 -33.14 -33.63
N ASN A 98 8.28 -31.90 -34.02
CA ASN A 98 8.87 -30.90 -33.15
C ASN A 98 7.77 -29.95 -32.70
N ILE A 99 7.38 -30.06 -31.43
CA ILE A 99 6.37 -29.20 -30.83
C ILE A 99 7.11 -27.98 -30.27
N SER A 100 6.66 -26.78 -30.59
CA SER A 100 7.22 -25.58 -30.01
C SER A 100 6.15 -24.62 -29.51
N LEU A 101 6.43 -23.99 -28.38
CA LEU A 101 5.61 -22.98 -27.76
C LEU A 101 6.31 -21.64 -27.91
N LEU A 102 5.60 -20.65 -28.48
CA LEU A 102 6.03 -19.26 -28.51
C LEU A 102 5.22 -18.50 -27.48
N ILE A 103 5.90 -17.94 -26.50
CA ILE A 103 5.30 -17.19 -25.41
C ILE A 103 5.64 -15.72 -25.61
N GLU A 104 4.60 -14.89 -25.68
CA GLU A 104 4.69 -13.47 -25.99
C GLU A 104 3.90 -12.66 -24.95
N LYS A 105 4.54 -11.64 -24.39
CA LYS A 105 3.92 -10.58 -23.57
C LYS A 105 4.67 -9.29 -23.84
N SER A 106 3.97 -8.16 -23.91
CA SER A 106 4.53 -6.87 -24.35
C SER A 106 5.83 -6.48 -23.67
N THR A 107 5.90 -6.66 -22.35
CA THR A 107 7.03 -6.26 -21.49
C THR A 107 8.16 -7.30 -21.40
N TYR A 108 8.06 -8.39 -22.18
CA TYR A 108 9.00 -9.51 -22.13
C TYR A 108 9.51 -9.90 -23.50
N LYS A 109 10.74 -10.44 -23.53
CA LYS A 109 11.34 -11.02 -24.72
C LYS A 109 10.54 -12.26 -25.12
N LYS A 110 10.11 -12.29 -26.38
CA LYS A 110 9.46 -13.45 -26.98
C LYS A 110 10.36 -14.67 -26.82
N THR A 111 9.84 -15.71 -26.17
CA THR A 111 10.60 -16.91 -25.87
C THR A 111 9.97 -18.09 -26.60
N LYS A 112 10.77 -18.81 -27.39
CA LYS A 112 10.35 -20.01 -28.09
C LYS A 112 11.01 -21.23 -27.43
N ILE A 113 10.21 -22.19 -27.00
CA ILE A 113 10.66 -23.44 -26.39
C ILE A 113 10.29 -24.59 -27.31
N PHE A 114 11.20 -25.53 -27.45
CA PHE A 114 11.05 -26.72 -28.27
C PHE A 114 10.92 -27.94 -27.36
N PHE A 115 10.04 -28.85 -27.75
CA PHE A 115 9.81 -30.13 -27.12
C PHE A 115 9.97 -31.21 -28.18
N THR A 116 10.76 -32.20 -27.82
CA THR A 116 10.96 -33.44 -28.59
C THR A 116 10.19 -34.57 -27.92
N PRO A 117 9.83 -35.65 -28.64
CA PRO A 117 9.08 -36.77 -28.07
C PRO A 117 9.74 -37.40 -26.83
N SER A 118 11.07 -37.32 -26.71
CA SER A 118 11.83 -37.79 -25.53
C SER A 118 11.62 -36.97 -24.26
N ASP A 119 11.12 -35.74 -24.37
CA ASP A 119 10.87 -34.86 -23.22
C ASP A 119 9.56 -35.21 -22.49
N PHE A 120 8.73 -36.10 -23.06
CA PHE A 120 7.42 -36.45 -22.54
C PHE A 120 7.44 -37.78 -21.80
N ALA A 121 6.87 -37.78 -20.59
CA ALA A 121 6.56 -39.00 -19.87
C ALA A 121 5.30 -39.65 -20.45
N GLN A 122 5.32 -40.98 -20.66
CA GLN A 122 4.20 -41.73 -21.21
C GLN A 122 3.45 -42.52 -20.12
N LYS A 123 2.11 -42.40 -20.10
CA LYS A 123 1.23 -43.21 -19.24
C LYS A 123 -0.12 -43.42 -19.92
N ASP A 124 -0.60 -44.66 -20.04
CA ASP A 124 -1.91 -45.01 -20.61
C ASP A 124 -2.18 -44.38 -21.99
N ASN A 125 -1.19 -44.45 -22.90
CA ASN A 125 -1.22 -43.85 -24.24
C ASN A 125 -1.41 -42.32 -24.28
N LYS A 126 -1.02 -41.64 -23.19
CA LYS A 126 -0.99 -40.18 -23.06
C LYS A 126 0.43 -39.72 -22.74
N TYR A 127 0.78 -38.53 -23.21
CA TYR A 127 2.11 -37.94 -23.05
C TYR A 127 2.02 -36.69 -22.20
N PHE A 128 2.92 -36.54 -21.22
CA PHE A 128 2.90 -35.45 -20.26
C PHE A 128 4.26 -34.79 -20.16
N VAL A 129 4.28 -33.46 -20.16
CA VAL A 129 5.48 -32.67 -19.83
C VAL A 129 5.12 -31.54 -18.88
N GLN A 130 5.93 -31.37 -17.85
CA GLN A 130 5.91 -30.22 -16.96
C GLN A 130 7.12 -29.34 -17.24
N LYS A 131 6.92 -28.05 -17.51
CA LYS A 131 8.03 -27.12 -17.78
C LYS A 131 7.85 -25.79 -17.07
N GLU A 132 8.90 -25.34 -16.40
CA GLU A 132 9.02 -23.97 -15.92
C GLU A 132 9.72 -23.11 -16.98
N ILE A 133 9.17 -21.94 -17.26
CA ILE A 133 9.56 -21.08 -18.37
C ILE A 133 9.89 -19.69 -17.84
N ILE A 134 11.14 -19.28 -18.00
CA ILE A 134 11.61 -17.97 -17.53
C ILE A 134 11.57 -16.96 -18.68
N LEU A 135 10.79 -15.90 -18.53
CA LEU A 135 10.77 -14.78 -19.46
C LEU A 135 11.68 -13.65 -18.97
N LYS A 136 12.49 -13.11 -19.88
CA LYS A 136 13.35 -11.95 -19.61
C LYS A 136 12.63 -10.66 -20.00
N ARG A 137 12.71 -9.63 -19.15
CA ARG A 137 12.17 -8.29 -19.45
C ARG A 137 12.80 -7.67 -20.68
N THR A 138 12.07 -6.78 -21.35
CA THR A 138 12.57 -5.99 -22.48
C THR A 138 12.27 -4.52 -22.30
N LEU A 139 13.25 -3.66 -22.57
CA LEU A 139 13.12 -2.19 -22.50
C LEU A 139 12.46 -1.66 -23.78
N ASN A 140 11.15 -1.82 -23.86
CA ASN A 140 10.32 -1.36 -24.98
C ASN A 140 9.81 0.09 -24.76
N PRO A 141 9.07 0.70 -25.70
CA PRO A 141 8.48 2.03 -25.50
C PRO A 141 7.59 2.12 -24.25
N ALA A 142 6.80 1.09 -23.93
CA ALA A 142 5.98 1.07 -22.71
C ALA A 142 6.81 1.26 -21.44
N PHE A 143 7.99 0.63 -21.33
CA PHE A 143 8.92 0.83 -20.22
C PHE A 143 9.29 2.31 -20.08
N TRP A 144 9.83 2.92 -21.14
CA TRP A 144 10.30 4.31 -21.08
C TRP A 144 9.18 5.31 -20.81
N ILE A 145 8.02 5.11 -21.43
CA ILE A 145 6.85 5.97 -21.20
C ILE A 145 6.40 5.86 -19.75
N ALA A 146 6.24 4.64 -19.22
CA ALA A 146 5.84 4.44 -17.84
C ALA A 146 6.85 5.05 -16.87
N THR A 147 8.16 4.84 -17.09
CA THR A 147 9.21 5.44 -16.27
C THR A 147 9.16 6.97 -16.30
N VAL A 148 9.03 7.59 -17.49
CA VAL A 148 8.97 9.06 -17.60
C VAL A 148 7.73 9.62 -16.92
N VAL A 149 6.55 9.05 -17.18
CA VAL A 149 5.30 9.51 -16.55
C VAL A 149 5.36 9.33 -15.03
N PHE A 150 5.90 8.21 -14.56
CA PHE A 150 6.09 7.96 -13.14
C PHE A 150 7.04 8.97 -12.50
N LEU A 151 8.24 9.18 -13.07
CA LEU A 151 9.21 10.14 -12.53
C LEU A 151 8.66 11.57 -12.54
N LEU A 152 7.91 11.96 -13.59
CA LEU A 152 7.26 13.27 -13.64
C LEU A 152 6.19 13.40 -12.55
N ALA A 153 5.29 12.42 -12.40
CA ALA A 153 4.30 12.44 -11.33
C ALA A 153 4.96 12.49 -9.95
N TYR A 154 6.03 11.73 -9.76
CA TYR A 154 6.80 11.67 -8.52
C TYR A 154 7.48 13.01 -8.20
N ILE A 155 8.07 13.69 -9.18
CA ILE A 155 8.63 15.05 -9.05
C ILE A 155 7.52 16.04 -8.68
N LEU A 156 6.38 16.00 -9.37
CA LEU A 156 5.25 16.90 -9.09
C LEU A 156 4.72 16.75 -7.67
N ILE A 157 4.66 15.51 -7.16
CA ILE A 157 4.24 15.21 -5.78
C ILE A 157 5.30 15.68 -4.78
N SER A 158 6.56 15.31 -4.98
CA SER A 158 7.66 15.54 -4.01
C SER A 158 7.97 17.02 -3.80
N PHE A 159 7.91 17.81 -4.87
CA PHE A 159 8.15 19.26 -4.81
C PHE A 159 6.86 20.07 -4.60
N GLU A 160 5.73 19.40 -4.35
CA GLU A 160 4.40 20.02 -4.18
C GLU A 160 4.03 21.02 -5.30
N LEU A 161 4.54 20.80 -6.52
CA LEU A 161 4.28 21.67 -7.68
C LEU A 161 2.83 21.56 -8.15
N LEU A 162 2.19 20.44 -7.82
CA LEU A 162 0.78 20.15 -8.09
C LEU A 162 0.20 19.41 -6.89
N HIS A 163 -1.10 19.57 -6.65
CA HIS A 163 -1.78 18.81 -5.60
C HIS A 163 -1.55 17.31 -5.80
N ARG A 164 -1.04 16.61 -4.78
CA ARG A 164 -0.59 15.21 -4.86
C ARG A 164 -1.59 14.25 -5.51
N THR A 165 -2.87 14.38 -5.16
CA THR A 165 -3.97 13.58 -5.75
C THR A 165 -4.10 13.78 -7.25
N LEU A 166 -3.98 15.03 -7.72
CA LEU A 166 -4.10 15.37 -9.13
C LEU A 166 -2.90 14.85 -9.92
N ALA A 167 -1.68 14.99 -9.38
CA ALA A 167 -0.47 14.44 -10.00
C ALA A 167 -0.55 12.92 -10.15
N ALA A 168 -0.95 12.20 -9.10
CA ALA A 168 -1.13 10.76 -9.13
C ALA A 168 -2.22 10.34 -10.13
N MET A 169 -3.37 11.03 -10.10
CA MET A 169 -4.50 10.77 -11.00
C MET A 169 -4.13 10.99 -12.47
N LEU A 170 -3.47 12.10 -12.81
CA LEU A 170 -3.02 12.38 -14.17
C LEU A 170 -2.03 11.33 -14.66
N GLY A 171 -1.06 10.96 -13.82
CA GLY A 171 -0.09 9.92 -14.15
C GLY A 171 -0.76 8.57 -14.44
N ALA A 172 -1.64 8.11 -13.55
CA ALA A 172 -2.40 6.88 -13.72
C ALA A 172 -3.29 6.92 -14.99
N ALA A 173 -3.99 8.04 -15.21
CA ALA A 173 -4.85 8.24 -16.36
C ALA A 173 -4.06 8.22 -17.68
N ILE A 174 -2.90 8.87 -17.74
CA ILE A 174 -2.02 8.87 -18.92
C ILE A 174 -1.54 7.45 -19.24
N MET A 175 -1.07 6.70 -18.23
CA MET A 175 -0.60 5.33 -18.45
C MET A 175 -1.71 4.41 -18.96
N LEU A 176 -2.90 4.48 -18.37
CA LEU A 176 -4.06 3.70 -18.82
C LEU A 176 -4.53 4.13 -20.22
N ALA A 177 -4.57 5.43 -20.50
CA ALA A 177 -4.93 5.96 -21.81
C ALA A 177 -3.97 5.44 -22.88
N ILE A 178 -2.66 5.46 -22.64
CA ILE A 178 -1.66 4.93 -23.57
C ILE A 178 -1.83 3.42 -23.77
N SER A 179 -2.02 2.65 -22.70
CA SER A 179 -2.25 1.20 -22.77
C SER A 179 -3.43 0.80 -23.65
N TYR A 180 -4.53 1.56 -23.61
CA TYR A 180 -5.79 1.22 -24.30
C TYR A 180 -6.03 1.98 -25.61
N THR A 181 -5.20 2.98 -25.92
CA THR A 181 -5.22 3.65 -27.23
C THR A 181 -4.08 3.11 -28.09
N ILE A 182 -2.87 3.62 -27.91
CA ILE A 182 -1.68 3.23 -28.69
C ILE A 182 -1.32 1.76 -28.44
N GLY A 183 -1.38 1.31 -27.18
CA GLY A 183 -1.09 -0.06 -26.77
C GLY A 183 -2.02 -1.11 -27.40
N THR A 184 -3.24 -0.72 -27.78
CA THR A 184 -4.19 -1.60 -28.49
C THR A 184 -3.73 -1.87 -29.92
N PHE A 185 -3.17 -0.86 -30.60
CA PHE A 185 -2.66 -1.01 -31.97
C PHE A 185 -1.25 -1.59 -32.01
N ASN A 186 -0.41 -1.21 -31.06
CA ASN A 186 0.94 -1.72 -30.92
C ASN A 186 1.18 -2.24 -29.49
N PRO A 187 1.26 -3.57 -29.29
CA PRO A 187 1.48 -4.18 -27.99
C PRO A 187 2.73 -3.67 -27.26
N ASP A 188 3.75 -3.17 -27.96
CA ASP A 188 4.97 -2.64 -27.35
C ASP A 188 4.75 -1.35 -26.55
N TYR A 189 3.57 -0.72 -26.68
CA TYR A 189 3.12 0.45 -25.92
C TYR A 189 2.15 0.09 -24.78
N HIS A 190 1.80 -1.18 -24.62
CA HIS A 190 0.91 -1.61 -23.54
C HIS A 190 1.66 -1.68 -22.21
N ILE A 191 1.32 -0.77 -21.28
CA ILE A 191 1.98 -0.61 -19.97
C ILE A 191 1.36 -1.56 -18.93
N ILE A 192 0.06 -1.40 -18.71
CA ILE A 192 -0.74 -2.14 -17.72
C ILE A 192 -2.18 -2.30 -18.21
N SER A 193 -2.78 -3.46 -17.93
CA SER A 193 -4.21 -3.72 -18.16
C SER A 193 -5.08 -3.15 -17.04
N TYR A 194 -6.34 -2.90 -17.33
CA TYR A 194 -7.33 -2.40 -16.39
C TYR A 194 -7.47 -3.34 -15.19
N GLU A 195 -7.54 -4.65 -15.41
CA GLU A 195 -7.65 -5.63 -14.33
C GLU A 195 -6.41 -5.61 -13.43
N SER A 196 -5.22 -5.49 -14.00
CA SER A 196 -3.97 -5.38 -13.22
C SER A 196 -3.90 -4.04 -12.48
N ALA A 197 -4.37 -2.94 -13.08
CA ALA A 197 -4.41 -1.64 -12.44
C ALA A 197 -5.36 -1.63 -11.23
N ILE A 198 -6.57 -2.17 -11.37
CA ILE A 198 -7.51 -2.31 -10.25
C ILE A 198 -6.94 -3.26 -9.18
N LYS A 199 -6.27 -4.34 -9.57
CA LYS A 199 -5.64 -5.27 -8.63
C LYS A 199 -4.46 -4.64 -7.88
N ALA A 200 -3.77 -3.67 -8.48
CA ALA A 200 -2.68 -2.96 -7.81
C ALA A 200 -3.18 -2.14 -6.62
N ILE A 201 -4.46 -1.72 -6.63
CA ILE A 201 -5.06 -0.98 -5.51
C ILE A 201 -5.21 -1.88 -4.29
N ASP A 202 -4.52 -1.52 -3.21
CA ASP A 202 -4.69 -2.19 -1.92
C ASP A 202 -5.96 -1.71 -1.21
N MET A 203 -7.06 -2.44 -1.40
CA MET A 203 -8.34 -2.13 -0.77
C MET A 203 -8.32 -2.26 0.76
N ASN A 204 -7.37 -3.01 1.33
CA ASN A 204 -7.23 -3.07 2.78
C ASN A 204 -6.77 -1.70 3.30
N VAL A 205 -5.73 -1.13 2.69
CA VAL A 205 -5.26 0.22 3.04
C VAL A 205 -6.39 1.25 2.90
N ILE A 206 -7.11 1.24 1.79
CA ILE A 206 -8.21 2.19 1.53
C ILE A 206 -9.33 2.08 2.57
N PHE A 207 -9.81 0.87 2.84
CA PHE A 207 -10.90 0.65 3.79
C PHE A 207 -10.48 0.86 5.25
N LEU A 208 -9.22 0.54 5.58
CA LEU A 208 -8.67 0.83 6.91
C LEU A 208 -8.65 2.34 7.16
N LEU A 209 -8.08 3.12 6.23
CA LEU A 209 -8.06 4.58 6.34
C LEU A 209 -9.46 5.16 6.42
N MET A 210 -10.38 4.75 5.53
CA MET A 210 -11.76 5.21 5.55
C MET A 210 -12.45 4.90 6.89
N GLY A 211 -12.30 3.67 7.41
CA GLY A 211 -12.88 3.27 8.69
C GLY A 211 -12.35 4.12 9.84
N MET A 212 -11.04 4.35 9.90
CA MET A 212 -10.43 5.19 10.93
C MET A 212 -10.86 6.66 10.82
N MET A 213 -10.90 7.23 9.62
CA MET A 213 -11.38 8.60 9.38
C MET A 213 -12.83 8.79 9.85
N ILE A 214 -13.70 7.80 9.63
CA ILE A 214 -15.09 7.83 10.13
C ILE A 214 -15.13 7.82 11.66
N ILE A 215 -14.38 6.90 12.30
CA ILE A 215 -14.36 6.78 13.78
C ILE A 215 -13.87 8.11 14.40
N ILE A 216 -12.80 8.68 13.86
CA ILE A 216 -12.24 9.93 14.37
C ILE A 216 -13.13 11.14 14.04
N GLY A 217 -13.75 11.18 12.85
CA GLY A 217 -14.75 12.18 12.50
C GLY A 217 -15.93 12.21 13.47
N VAL A 218 -16.38 11.04 13.95
CA VAL A 218 -17.42 10.97 14.97
C VAL A 218 -16.89 11.47 16.32
N LEU A 219 -15.71 11.01 16.74
CA LEU A 219 -15.13 11.36 18.03
C LEU A 219 -14.78 12.85 18.16
N LYS A 220 -14.32 13.52 17.09
CA LYS A 220 -13.96 14.95 17.19
C LYS A 220 -15.16 15.85 17.52
N ASN A 221 -16.37 15.46 17.13
CA ASN A 221 -17.59 16.19 17.46
C ASN A 221 -17.92 16.19 18.98
N THR A 222 -17.26 15.34 19.77
CA THR A 222 -17.44 15.27 21.23
C THR A 222 -16.59 16.28 22.01
N GLY A 223 -15.68 17.01 21.35
CA GLY A 223 -14.74 17.93 22.00
C GLY A 223 -13.60 17.23 22.75
N VAL A 224 -13.42 15.92 22.55
CA VAL A 224 -12.42 15.11 23.29
C VAL A 224 -10.99 15.63 23.12
N PHE A 225 -10.61 16.09 21.92
CA PHE A 225 -9.25 16.54 21.64
C PHE A 225 -8.92 17.85 22.35
N GLN A 226 -9.83 18.83 22.30
CA GLN A 226 -9.73 20.09 23.04
C GLN A 226 -9.68 19.81 24.54
N TRP A 227 -10.56 18.93 25.03
CA TRP A 227 -10.58 18.55 26.44
C TRP A 227 -9.27 17.88 26.88
N CYS A 228 -8.70 16.99 26.06
CA CYS A 228 -7.41 16.36 26.33
C CYS A 228 -6.28 17.40 26.40
N ALA A 229 -6.28 18.39 25.51
CA ALA A 229 -5.29 19.46 25.54
C ALA A 229 -5.42 20.33 26.80
N TYR A 230 -6.66 20.68 27.22
CA TYR A 230 -6.90 21.30 28.53
C TYR A 230 -6.33 20.45 29.67
N LYS A 231 -6.55 19.13 29.64
CA LYS A 231 -6.00 18.22 30.65
C LYS A 231 -4.48 18.18 30.66
N CYS A 232 -3.85 18.16 29.50
CA CYS A 232 -2.40 18.23 29.39
C CYS A 232 -1.86 19.53 30.02
N TYR A 233 -2.50 20.66 29.75
CA TYR A 233 -2.14 21.94 30.36
C TYR A 233 -2.38 21.95 31.88
N GLN A 234 -3.51 21.42 32.36
CA GLN A 234 -3.82 21.28 33.78
C GLN A 234 -2.75 20.46 34.54
N ILE A 235 -2.30 19.35 33.96
CA ILE A 235 -1.28 18.50 34.56
C ILE A 235 0.09 19.22 34.55
N SER A 236 0.39 19.99 33.50
CA SER A 236 1.64 20.75 33.41
C SER A 236 1.78 21.86 34.45
N ARG A 237 0.66 22.35 35.01
CA ARG A 237 0.59 23.47 35.96
C ARG A 237 1.38 24.70 35.49
N GLY A 238 1.39 24.97 34.18
CA GLY A 238 2.09 26.11 33.58
C GLY A 238 3.60 25.93 33.41
N ASN A 239 4.18 24.77 33.76
CA ASN A 239 5.58 24.47 33.44
C ASN A 239 5.69 24.04 31.97
N VAL A 240 6.30 24.90 31.14
CA VAL A 240 6.40 24.68 29.68
C VAL A 240 7.20 23.43 29.31
N ILE A 241 8.23 23.08 30.09
CA ILE A 241 9.01 21.87 29.83
C ILE A 241 8.16 20.63 30.09
N LEU A 242 7.43 20.61 31.21
CA LEU A 242 6.52 19.51 31.52
C LEU A 242 5.36 19.45 30.51
N LEU A 243 4.83 20.60 30.10
CA LEU A 243 3.81 20.71 29.06
C LEU A 243 4.29 20.09 27.74
N SER A 244 5.48 20.48 27.28
CA SER A 244 6.09 19.94 26.05
C SER A 244 6.22 18.41 26.13
N ILE A 245 6.67 17.87 27.28
CA ILE A 245 6.76 16.42 27.48
C ILE A 245 5.39 15.76 27.40
N ILE A 246 4.38 16.31 28.09
CA ILE A 246 3.03 15.76 28.08
C ILE A 246 2.43 15.80 26.67
N PHE A 247 2.62 16.90 25.95
CA PHE A 247 2.16 17.03 24.57
C PHE A 247 2.86 16.06 23.63
N MET A 248 4.17 15.87 23.74
CA MET A 248 4.86 14.86 22.92
C MET A 248 4.36 13.45 23.23
N ILE A 249 4.18 13.07 24.50
CA ILE A 249 3.65 11.75 24.88
C ILE A 249 2.23 11.58 24.35
N PHE A 250 1.37 12.57 24.57
CA PHE A 250 -0.01 12.54 24.12
C PHE A 250 -0.08 12.42 22.59
N THR A 251 0.68 13.25 21.88
CA THR A 251 0.77 13.23 20.41
C THR A 251 1.27 11.89 19.90
N ALA A 252 2.33 11.33 20.49
CA ALA A 252 2.86 10.04 20.08
C ALA A 252 1.86 8.90 20.33
N VAL A 253 1.19 8.88 21.48
CA VAL A 253 0.18 7.86 21.80
C VAL A 253 -1.04 8.01 20.90
N THR A 254 -1.54 9.23 20.69
CA THR A 254 -2.67 9.47 19.78
C THR A 254 -2.29 9.06 18.35
N SER A 255 -1.14 9.48 17.84
CA SER A 255 -0.67 9.10 16.51
C SER A 255 -0.34 7.62 16.36
N ALA A 256 -0.16 6.86 17.45
CA ALA A 256 -0.02 5.41 17.37
C ALA A 256 -1.35 4.70 17.07
N PHE A 257 -2.49 5.36 17.25
CA PHE A 257 -3.82 4.80 16.99
C PHE A 257 -4.63 5.57 15.95
N LEU A 258 -4.21 6.79 15.66
CA LEU A 258 -4.79 7.70 14.67
C LEU A 258 -3.73 7.99 13.61
N ASP A 259 -4.15 8.41 12.43
CA ASP A 259 -3.19 8.93 11.47
C ASP A 259 -2.52 10.21 12.01
N ASN A 260 -1.25 10.35 11.68
CA ASN A 260 -0.40 11.49 12.06
C ASN A 260 -0.96 12.85 11.60
N VAL A 261 -1.51 12.93 10.38
CA VAL A 261 -2.08 14.17 9.84
C VAL A 261 -3.29 14.63 10.66
N THR A 262 -4.23 13.75 10.92
CA THR A 262 -5.43 14.05 11.72
C THR A 262 -5.06 14.42 13.15
N THR A 263 -4.09 13.71 13.75
CA THR A 263 -3.57 14.04 15.07
C THR A 263 -3.07 15.49 15.09
N MET A 264 -2.25 15.88 14.11
CA MET A 264 -1.70 17.23 14.04
C MET A 264 -2.73 18.30 13.66
N LEU A 265 -3.70 18.01 12.80
CA LEU A 265 -4.81 18.92 12.47
C LEU A 265 -5.59 19.33 13.72
N LEU A 266 -5.74 18.41 14.66
CA LEU A 266 -6.50 18.61 15.89
C LEU A 266 -5.67 19.29 16.99
N LEU A 267 -4.40 18.91 17.14
CA LEU A 267 -3.53 19.43 18.20
C LEU A 267 -2.91 20.79 17.85
N THR A 268 -2.54 21.02 16.59
CA THR A 268 -1.83 22.25 16.18
C THR A 268 -2.55 23.53 16.60
N PRO A 269 -3.86 23.71 16.35
CA PRO A 269 -4.55 24.94 16.74
C PRO A 269 -4.53 25.16 18.26
N VAL A 270 -4.71 24.08 19.02
CA VAL A 270 -4.74 24.15 20.49
C VAL A 270 -3.36 24.44 21.07
N THR A 271 -2.31 23.82 20.52
CA THR A 271 -0.94 24.09 20.90
C THR A 271 -0.53 25.53 20.59
N ILE A 272 -1.00 26.10 19.47
CA ILE A 272 -0.82 27.53 19.15
C ILE A 272 -1.48 28.40 20.21
N GLU A 273 -2.76 28.17 20.54
CA GLU A 273 -3.48 28.96 21.55
C GLU A 273 -2.78 28.93 22.91
N ILE A 274 -2.30 27.77 23.34
CA ILE A 274 -1.60 27.60 24.62
C ILE A 274 -0.20 28.26 24.58
N ALA A 275 0.55 28.13 23.49
CA ALA A 275 1.84 28.77 23.34
C ALA A 275 1.73 30.30 23.37
N LEU A 276 0.71 30.85 22.71
CA LEU A 276 0.42 32.29 22.72
C LEU A 276 0.07 32.79 24.13
N ALA A 277 -0.73 32.03 24.88
CA ALA A 277 -1.05 32.35 26.26
C ALA A 277 0.19 32.33 27.17
N LEU A 278 1.14 31.43 26.92
CA LEU A 278 2.43 31.35 27.62
C LEU A 278 3.46 32.39 27.14
N LYS A 279 3.11 33.17 26.10
CA LYS A 279 3.97 34.18 25.44
C LYS A 279 5.28 33.60 24.91
N ILE A 280 5.21 32.39 24.36
CA ILE A 280 6.32 31.72 23.67
C ILE A 280 5.99 31.53 22.20
N ASN A 281 7.02 31.38 21.36
CA ASN A 281 6.81 31.01 19.97
C ASN A 281 6.17 29.60 19.86
N PRO A 282 4.98 29.43 19.22
CA PRO A 282 4.30 28.14 19.06
C PRO A 282 5.16 27.05 18.43
N LEU A 283 6.08 27.42 17.53
CA LEU A 283 6.98 26.47 16.87
C LEU A 283 7.87 25.71 17.87
N SER A 284 8.08 26.24 19.07
CA SER A 284 8.85 25.57 20.13
C SER A 284 8.11 24.40 20.79
N LEU A 285 6.79 24.33 20.65
CA LEU A 285 5.97 23.18 21.06
C LEU A 285 5.58 22.33 19.85
N LEU A 286 5.25 22.96 18.72
CA LEU A 286 4.80 22.27 17.51
C LEU A 286 5.89 21.40 16.88
N ILE A 287 7.15 21.83 16.83
CA ILE A 287 8.22 21.02 16.22
C ILE A 287 8.42 19.71 17.01
N PRO A 288 8.57 19.72 18.35
CA PRO A 288 8.58 18.47 19.12
C PRO A 288 7.33 17.62 18.93
N GLU A 289 6.14 18.21 18.81
CA GLU A 289 4.90 17.47 18.55
C GLU A 289 4.91 16.77 17.19
N ILE A 290 5.32 17.47 16.11
CA ILE A 290 5.47 16.87 14.77
C ILE A 290 6.43 15.66 14.84
N LEU A 291 7.58 15.84 15.49
CA LEU A 291 8.57 14.76 15.63
C LEU A 291 7.99 13.59 16.44
N ALA A 292 7.23 13.88 17.48
CA ALA A 292 6.57 12.89 18.32
C ALA A 292 5.42 12.18 17.60
N SER A 293 4.65 12.86 16.74
CA SER A 293 3.58 12.24 15.95
C SER A 293 4.16 11.20 15.00
N ASN A 294 5.21 11.54 14.27
CA ASN A 294 5.82 10.59 13.33
C ASN A 294 6.48 9.42 14.05
N VAL A 295 7.13 9.65 15.20
CA VAL A 295 7.68 8.56 16.04
C VAL A 295 6.57 7.67 16.60
N GLY A 296 5.49 8.27 17.10
CA GLY A 296 4.32 7.54 17.61
C GLY A 296 3.61 6.73 16.54
N GLY A 297 3.38 7.32 15.37
CA GLY A 297 2.78 6.67 14.21
C GLY A 297 3.61 5.51 13.68
N THR A 298 4.94 5.58 13.79
CA THR A 298 5.85 4.49 13.42
C THR A 298 5.66 3.25 14.31
N ALA A 299 5.20 3.42 15.57
CA ALA A 299 5.19 2.34 16.55
C ALA A 299 4.16 1.23 16.27
N THR A 300 3.14 1.50 15.44
CA THR A 300 2.05 0.56 15.17
C THR A 300 1.75 0.44 13.68
N LEU A 301 1.02 -0.60 13.32
CA LEU A 301 0.57 -0.85 11.96
C LEU A 301 -0.33 0.26 11.39
N ILE A 302 -1.09 0.96 12.24
CA ILE A 302 -2.16 1.89 11.82
C ILE A 302 -1.79 3.36 11.91
N GLY A 303 -0.72 3.70 12.64
CA GLY A 303 -0.42 5.09 12.99
C GLY A 303 0.09 5.96 11.83
N ASP A 304 0.68 5.35 10.80
CA ASP A 304 1.17 6.07 9.61
C ASP A 304 0.86 5.24 8.35
N PRO A 305 0.42 5.85 7.22
CA PRO A 305 0.09 5.06 6.03
C PRO A 305 1.22 4.19 5.45
N PRO A 306 2.52 4.57 5.51
CA PRO A 306 3.62 3.66 5.18
C PRO A 306 3.54 2.32 5.91
N ASN A 307 3.21 2.33 7.20
CA ASN A 307 3.11 1.11 8.00
C ASN A 307 1.92 0.25 7.56
N ILE A 308 0.77 0.88 7.29
CA ILE A 308 -0.42 0.18 6.78
C ILE A 308 -0.08 -0.53 5.46
N MET A 309 0.61 0.17 4.57
CA MET A 309 1.05 -0.33 3.27
C MET A 309 2.02 -1.51 3.40
N ILE A 310 3.05 -1.37 4.24
CA ILE A 310 4.02 -2.43 4.52
C ILE A 310 3.31 -3.66 5.10
N GLY A 311 2.45 -3.46 6.10
CA GLY A 311 1.77 -4.56 6.76
C GLY A 311 0.77 -5.30 5.87
N SER A 312 0.01 -4.57 5.05
CA SER A 312 -0.92 -5.19 4.10
C SER A 312 -0.20 -5.96 2.98
N TYR A 313 0.90 -5.42 2.46
CA TYR A 313 1.69 -6.05 1.40
C TYR A 313 2.46 -7.27 1.91
N ALA A 314 3.15 -7.14 3.04
CA ALA A 314 3.95 -8.21 3.65
C ALA A 314 3.14 -9.19 4.51
N LYS A 315 1.82 -8.94 4.69
CA LYS A 315 0.92 -9.70 5.57
C LYS A 315 1.42 -9.79 7.02
N LEU A 316 1.96 -8.68 7.50
CA LEU A 316 2.45 -8.54 8.88
C LEU A 316 1.31 -8.14 9.82
N THR A 317 1.41 -8.65 11.05
CA THR A 317 0.39 -8.42 12.07
C THR A 317 0.65 -7.14 12.87
N PHE A 318 -0.42 -6.50 13.37
CA PHE A 318 -0.34 -5.39 14.33
C PHE A 318 0.64 -5.66 15.48
N LEU A 319 0.61 -6.86 16.08
CA LEU A 319 1.49 -7.18 17.19
C LEU A 319 2.96 -7.25 16.76
N GLN A 320 3.26 -7.76 15.57
CA GLN A 320 4.63 -7.74 15.03
C GLN A 320 5.14 -6.30 14.85
N PHE A 321 4.30 -5.35 14.45
CA PHE A 321 4.70 -3.93 14.42
C PHE A 321 5.03 -3.42 15.82
N VAL A 322 4.17 -3.71 16.81
CA VAL A 322 4.39 -3.26 18.19
C VAL A 322 5.67 -3.87 18.77
N GLU A 323 5.89 -5.17 18.58
CA GLU A 323 7.07 -5.87 19.12
C GLU A 323 8.38 -5.36 18.52
N ASN A 324 8.39 -5.07 17.21
CA ASN A 324 9.63 -4.72 16.50
C ASN A 324 9.90 -3.22 16.41
N LEU A 325 8.85 -2.38 16.35
CA LEU A 325 8.99 -0.93 16.16
C LEU A 325 8.80 -0.13 17.45
N ALA A 326 7.87 -0.52 18.32
CA ALA A 326 7.54 0.28 19.52
C ALA A 326 8.73 0.46 20.49
N PRO A 327 9.60 -0.54 20.75
CA PRO A 327 10.77 -0.34 21.62
C PRO A 327 11.68 0.80 21.13
N VAL A 328 11.98 0.82 19.83
CA VAL A 328 12.80 1.88 19.21
C VAL A 328 12.08 3.22 19.23
N CYS A 329 10.76 3.24 19.03
CA CYS A 329 9.97 4.46 19.11
C CYS A 329 9.95 5.04 20.53
N ILE A 330 9.87 4.20 21.57
CA ILE A 330 9.96 4.64 22.98
C ILE A 330 11.34 5.25 23.26
N MET A 331 12.42 4.60 22.81
CA MET A 331 13.78 5.12 22.95
C MET A 331 13.95 6.44 22.18
N SER A 332 13.39 6.54 20.98
CA SER A 332 13.39 7.76 20.15
C SER A 332 12.62 8.89 20.82
N LEU A 333 11.46 8.61 21.42
CA LEU A 333 10.66 9.58 22.15
C LEU A 333 11.41 10.11 23.39
N PHE A 334 12.08 9.23 24.14
CA PHE A 334 12.95 9.66 25.23
C PHE A 334 14.10 10.55 24.74
N MET A 335 14.74 10.16 23.64
CA MET A 335 15.78 10.97 23.00
C MET A 335 15.25 12.34 22.54
N LEU A 336 14.01 12.39 22.03
CA LEU A 336 13.33 13.62 21.64
C LEU A 336 13.13 14.56 22.84
N PHE A 337 12.79 14.04 24.02
CA PHE A 337 12.64 14.85 25.24
C PHE A 337 13.96 15.51 25.65
N VAL A 338 15.05 14.74 25.60
CA VAL A 338 16.38 15.24 25.90
C VAL A 338 16.78 16.30 24.86
N TYR A 339 16.57 16.00 23.58
CA TYR A 339 16.88 16.90 22.48
C TYR A 339 16.09 18.22 22.54
N SER A 340 14.77 18.15 22.70
CA SER A 340 13.89 19.32 22.75
C SER A 340 14.20 20.22 23.94
N ARG A 341 14.54 19.64 25.10
CA ARG A 341 15.00 20.39 26.27
C ARG A 341 16.22 21.25 25.99
N PHE A 342 17.18 20.79 25.18
CA PHE A 342 18.37 21.57 24.85
C PHE A 342 18.12 22.60 23.76
N ILE A 343 17.43 22.22 22.69
CA ILE A 343 17.21 23.09 21.51
C ILE A 343 16.24 24.23 21.82
N PHE A 344 15.18 23.98 22.59
CA PHE A 344 14.14 24.98 22.88
C PHE A 344 14.28 25.63 24.25
N LYS A 345 15.39 25.39 24.96
CA LYS A 345 15.66 25.90 26.32
C LYS A 345 15.43 27.41 26.44
N GLU A 346 15.96 28.18 25.50
CA GLU A 346 15.87 29.64 25.52
C GLU A 346 14.42 30.11 25.40
N GLU A 347 13.64 29.48 24.53
CA GLU A 347 12.24 29.82 24.31
C GLU A 347 11.38 29.40 25.51
N TYR A 348 11.60 28.20 26.05
CA TYR A 348 10.93 27.74 27.26
C TYR A 348 11.24 28.63 28.47
N SER A 349 12.42 29.26 28.52
CA SER A 349 12.78 30.19 29.59
C SER A 349 12.09 31.55 29.48
N LYS A 350 11.58 31.93 28.30
CA LYS A 350 10.83 33.19 28.09
C LYS A 350 9.39 33.11 28.60
N SER A 351 8.89 31.91 28.91
CA SER A 351 7.50 31.70 29.27
C SER A 351 7.11 32.61 30.43
N LYS A 352 6.10 33.46 30.20
CA LYS A 352 5.53 34.28 31.25
C LYS A 352 4.28 33.59 31.74
N ILE A 353 4.39 33.08 32.96
CA ILE A 353 3.29 32.47 33.67
C ILE A 353 2.43 33.62 34.23
N GLU A 354 1.56 34.20 33.40
CA GLU A 354 0.42 34.95 33.90
C GLU A 354 -0.52 34.00 34.66
N ASN A 355 -1.41 34.57 35.49
CA ASN A 355 -2.27 33.85 36.44
C ASN A 355 -2.80 32.50 35.89
N ILE A 356 -2.09 31.40 36.21
CA ILE A 356 -2.33 30.07 35.65
C ILE A 356 -3.76 29.66 35.90
N GLU A 357 -4.29 30.00 37.07
CA GLU A 357 -5.65 29.65 37.48
C GLU A 357 -6.70 30.32 36.59
N ALA A 358 -6.51 31.60 36.23
CA ALA A 358 -7.43 32.31 35.36
C ALA A 358 -7.43 31.72 33.93
N PHE A 359 -6.25 31.38 33.40
CA PHE A 359 -6.16 30.74 32.09
C PHE A 359 -6.68 29.30 32.10
N LEU A 360 -6.41 28.53 33.17
CA LEU A 360 -6.99 27.20 33.36
C LEU A 360 -8.51 27.23 33.40
N GLU A 361 -9.10 28.22 34.08
CA GLU A 361 -10.56 28.35 34.15
C GLU A 361 -11.13 28.74 32.78
N LYS A 362 -10.45 29.61 32.02
CA LYS A 362 -10.80 29.90 30.61
C LYS A 362 -10.79 28.63 29.76
N LEU A 363 -9.69 27.89 29.77
CA LEU A 363 -9.58 26.63 29.00
C LEU A 363 -10.62 25.59 29.44
N ARG A 364 -10.90 25.49 30.73
CA ARG A 364 -11.94 24.61 31.26
C ARG A 364 -13.32 24.97 30.73
N GLN A 365 -13.60 26.25 30.50
CA GLN A 365 -14.86 26.73 29.96
C GLN A 365 -14.97 26.51 28.46
N GLU A 366 -13.91 26.78 27.70
CA GLU A 366 -13.89 26.67 26.25
C GLU A 366 -13.74 25.21 25.76
N TYR A 367 -12.95 24.39 26.44
CA TYR A 367 -12.61 23.03 26.01
C TYR A 367 -13.36 21.95 26.80
N GLN A 368 -14.69 22.04 26.76
CA GLN A 368 -15.57 21.06 27.41
C GLN A 368 -15.92 19.90 26.48
N ILE A 369 -16.16 18.74 27.08
CA ILE A 369 -16.79 17.62 26.39
C ILE A 369 -18.24 18.01 26.08
N THR A 370 -18.57 18.09 24.80
CA THR A 370 -19.90 18.50 24.31
C THR A 370 -20.91 17.36 24.45
N ASP A 371 -20.51 16.12 24.15
CA ASP A 371 -21.37 14.94 24.25
C ASP A 371 -20.66 13.75 24.92
N LYS A 372 -20.92 13.59 26.22
CA LYS A 372 -20.33 12.50 27.04
C LYS A 372 -20.83 11.12 26.63
N THR A 373 -22.07 10.99 26.16
CA THR A 373 -22.63 9.69 25.79
C THR A 373 -22.02 9.21 24.49
N LEU A 374 -21.92 10.09 23.48
CA LEU A 374 -21.26 9.78 22.22
C LEU A 374 -19.78 9.48 22.45
N LEU A 375 -19.10 10.25 23.33
CA LEU A 375 -17.71 9.98 23.69
C LEU A 375 -17.53 8.60 24.33
N THR A 376 -18.34 8.27 25.35
CA THR A 376 -18.21 6.99 26.06
C THR A 376 -18.47 5.82 25.12
N PHE A 377 -19.50 5.92 24.28
CA PHE A 377 -19.80 4.90 23.28
C PHE A 377 -18.71 4.81 22.22
N GLY A 378 -18.22 5.95 21.73
CA GLY A 378 -17.12 6.05 20.77
C GLY A 378 -15.82 5.42 21.27
N LEU A 379 -15.42 5.72 22.51
CA LEU A 379 -14.25 5.12 23.15
C LEU A 379 -14.42 3.61 23.37
N LEU A 380 -15.64 3.16 23.70
CA LEU A 380 -15.93 1.73 23.82
C LEU A 380 -15.76 1.02 22.47
N ILE A 381 -16.30 1.58 21.37
CA ILE A 381 -16.12 1.02 20.03
C ILE A 381 -14.66 1.08 19.60
N MET A 382 -13.95 2.17 19.86
CA MET A 382 -12.51 2.28 19.60
C MET A 382 -11.72 1.20 20.35
N GLY A 383 -12.06 0.92 21.61
CA GLY A 383 -11.47 -0.16 22.39
C GLY A 383 -11.71 -1.55 21.77
N ILE A 384 -12.91 -1.79 21.25
CA ILE A 384 -13.24 -3.02 20.51
C ILE A 384 -12.43 -3.12 19.22
N VAL A 385 -12.30 -2.04 18.46
CA VAL A 385 -11.51 -2.00 17.21
C VAL A 385 -10.04 -2.28 17.50
N ILE A 386 -9.45 -1.66 18.53
CA ILE A 386 -8.07 -1.92 18.96
C ILE A 386 -7.90 -3.39 19.37
N LEU A 387 -8.84 -3.95 20.13
CA LEU A 387 -8.82 -5.37 20.48
C LEU A 387 -8.86 -6.26 19.23
N MET A 388 -9.70 -5.93 18.24
CA MET A 388 -9.75 -6.65 16.97
C MET A 388 -8.44 -6.51 16.19
N PHE A 389 -7.79 -5.34 16.20
CA PHE A 389 -6.44 -5.18 15.62
C PHE A 389 -5.40 -6.04 16.31
N VAL A 390 -5.46 -6.24 17.62
CA VAL A 390 -4.53 -7.14 18.31
C VAL A 390 -4.81 -8.60 17.92
N LEU A 391 -6.08 -8.98 17.81
CA LEU A 391 -6.52 -10.36 17.54
C LEU A 391 -6.52 -10.74 16.06
N HIS A 392 -6.36 -9.79 15.14
CA HIS A 392 -6.59 -10.00 13.70
C HIS A 392 -5.75 -11.15 13.10
N GLY A 393 -4.50 -11.30 13.54
CA GLY A 393 -3.60 -12.36 13.08
C GLY A 393 -4.06 -13.75 13.51
N VAL A 394 -4.63 -13.87 14.72
CA VAL A 394 -5.20 -15.13 15.24
C VAL A 394 -6.53 -15.43 14.54
N LEU A 395 -7.30 -14.40 14.21
CA LEU A 395 -8.59 -14.52 13.53
C LEU A 395 -8.47 -14.70 12.01
N HIS A 396 -7.25 -14.65 11.46
CA HIS A 396 -6.99 -14.67 10.01
C HIS A 396 -7.84 -13.65 9.24
N MET A 397 -8.00 -12.46 9.82
CA MET A 397 -8.79 -11.37 9.26
C MET A 397 -7.88 -10.20 8.87
N GLU A 398 -8.31 -9.45 7.86
CA GLU A 398 -7.65 -8.22 7.46
C GLU A 398 -8.00 -7.07 8.44
N VAL A 399 -7.05 -6.20 8.74
CA VAL A 399 -7.25 -5.07 9.69
C VAL A 399 -8.36 -4.12 9.27
N SER A 400 -8.55 -3.88 7.96
CA SER A 400 -9.64 -3.05 7.45
C SER A 400 -11.03 -3.52 7.90
N ILE A 401 -11.23 -4.83 8.11
CA ILE A 401 -12.52 -5.38 8.57
C ILE A 401 -12.83 -4.88 9.99
N ALA A 402 -11.84 -4.82 10.88
CA ALA A 402 -12.01 -4.29 12.23
C ALA A 402 -12.41 -2.81 12.20
N ALA A 403 -11.70 -2.01 11.39
CA ALA A 403 -11.98 -0.58 11.25
C ALA A 403 -13.37 -0.32 10.65
N LEU A 404 -13.74 -1.03 9.58
CA LEU A 404 -15.06 -0.92 8.96
C LEU A 404 -16.18 -1.35 9.91
N PHE A 405 -15.95 -2.38 10.72
CA PHE A 405 -16.93 -2.82 11.73
C PHE A 405 -17.20 -1.72 12.76
N GLY A 406 -16.15 -1.16 13.37
CA GLY A 406 -16.30 -0.06 14.32
C GLY A 406 -16.89 1.20 13.70
N ALA A 407 -16.42 1.57 12.51
CA ALA A 407 -16.93 2.69 11.73
C ALA A 407 -18.41 2.52 11.43
N SER A 408 -18.86 1.34 10.99
CA SER A 408 -20.26 1.07 10.67
C SER A 408 -21.17 1.21 11.90
N ILE A 409 -20.73 0.73 13.07
CA ILE A 409 -21.49 0.86 14.31
C ILE A 409 -21.60 2.33 14.73
N LEU A 410 -20.49 3.08 14.71
CA LEU A 410 -20.50 4.49 15.10
C LEU A 410 -21.28 5.35 14.11
N PHE A 411 -21.16 5.05 12.82
CA PHE A 411 -21.92 5.71 11.77
C PHE A 411 -23.42 5.46 11.95
N ALA A 412 -23.83 4.21 12.18
CA ALA A 412 -25.23 3.87 12.43
C ALA A 412 -25.78 4.53 13.70
N TYR A 413 -25.02 4.50 14.80
CA TYR A 413 -25.41 5.17 16.04
C TYR A 413 -25.58 6.67 15.84
N SER A 414 -24.63 7.30 15.14
CA SER A 414 -24.65 8.73 14.83
C SER A 414 -25.85 9.10 13.95
N ALA A 415 -26.18 8.27 12.95
CA ALA A 415 -27.32 8.47 12.07
C ALA A 415 -28.66 8.35 12.81
N ILE A 416 -28.80 7.36 13.69
CA ILE A 416 -30.04 7.12 14.46
C ILE A 416 -30.27 8.21 15.50
N THR A 417 -29.20 8.57 16.24
CA THR A 417 -29.31 9.55 17.32
C THR A 417 -29.30 11.00 16.84
N LYS A 418 -28.95 11.24 15.57
CA LYS A 418 -28.76 12.57 14.96
C LYS A 418 -27.81 13.47 15.76
N LYS A 419 -26.92 12.86 16.55
CA LYS A 419 -25.91 13.57 17.35
C LYS A 419 -24.78 14.14 16.50
N VAL A 420 -24.54 13.52 15.34
CA VAL A 420 -23.58 13.99 14.35
C VAL A 420 -24.32 14.13 13.03
N ASP A 421 -24.06 15.23 12.33
CA ASP A 421 -24.50 15.38 10.96
C ASP A 421 -23.68 14.45 10.06
N ILE A 422 -24.32 13.40 9.57
CA ILE A 422 -23.70 12.39 8.73
C ILE A 422 -23.25 12.98 7.40
N ALA A 423 -23.99 13.93 6.83
CA ALA A 423 -23.59 14.57 5.58
C ALA A 423 -22.32 15.38 5.80
N HIS A 424 -22.28 16.18 6.87
CA HIS A 424 -21.06 16.91 7.25
C HIS A 424 -19.89 15.94 7.51
N LEU A 425 -20.10 14.86 8.25
CA LEU A 425 -19.07 13.86 8.54
C LEU A 425 -18.48 13.31 7.23
N VAL A 426 -19.34 12.85 6.32
CA VAL A 426 -18.92 12.25 5.05
C VAL A 426 -18.23 13.28 4.15
N GLU A 427 -18.71 14.53 4.12
CA GLU A 427 -18.16 15.56 3.22
C GLU A 427 -16.89 16.23 3.74
N LYS A 428 -16.75 16.40 5.05
CA LYS A 428 -15.70 17.25 5.66
C LYS A 428 -14.69 16.47 6.49
N ASP A 429 -15.09 15.34 7.04
CA ASP A 429 -14.25 14.61 8.00
C ASP A 429 -13.54 13.42 7.35
N ILE A 430 -14.11 12.88 6.28
CA ILE A 430 -13.44 11.89 5.43
C ILE A 430 -12.55 12.62 4.42
N GLU A 431 -11.26 12.28 4.43
CA GLU A 431 -10.28 12.84 3.48
C GLU A 431 -10.33 12.11 2.13
N TRP A 432 -11.36 12.39 1.32
CA TRP A 432 -11.52 11.80 -0.01
C TRP A 432 -10.30 11.98 -0.91
N LEU A 433 -9.63 13.14 -0.82
CA LEU A 433 -8.41 13.42 -1.58
C LEU A 433 -7.27 12.47 -1.22
N THR A 434 -7.15 12.09 0.04
CA THR A 434 -6.17 11.13 0.54
C THR A 434 -6.51 9.74 0.01
N LEU A 435 -7.76 9.28 0.12
CA LEU A 435 -8.20 7.97 -0.42
C LEU A 435 -7.99 7.86 -1.94
N LEU A 436 -8.38 8.88 -2.71
CA LEU A 436 -8.15 8.95 -4.16
C LEU A 436 -6.67 8.91 -4.50
N PHE A 437 -5.84 9.63 -3.73
CA PHE A 437 -4.40 9.65 -3.91
C PHE A 437 -3.79 8.25 -3.77
N PHE A 438 -4.13 7.49 -2.73
CA PHE A 438 -3.66 6.10 -2.59
C PHE A 438 -4.07 5.20 -3.75
N MET A 439 -5.33 5.28 -4.19
CA MET A 439 -5.81 4.47 -5.31
C MET A 439 -5.02 4.75 -6.60
N PHE A 440 -4.80 6.02 -6.96
CA PHE A 440 -4.05 6.36 -8.17
C PHE A 440 -2.54 6.14 -8.02
N LEU A 441 -1.98 6.32 -6.83
CA LEU A 441 -0.59 6.01 -6.53
C LEU A 441 -0.32 4.51 -6.69
N PHE A 442 -1.22 3.65 -6.20
CA PHE A 442 -1.09 2.21 -6.39
C PHE A 442 -1.15 1.80 -7.87
N ILE A 443 -2.02 2.43 -8.66
CA ILE A 443 -2.05 2.21 -10.12
C ILE A 443 -0.71 2.61 -10.75
N LEU A 444 -0.16 3.77 -10.37
CA LEU A 444 1.14 4.25 -10.86
C LEU A 444 2.28 3.27 -10.54
N VAL A 445 2.34 2.82 -9.29
CA VAL A 445 3.35 1.84 -8.83
C VAL A 445 3.18 0.52 -9.56
N GLY A 446 1.95 -0.01 -9.63
CA GLY A 446 1.66 -1.26 -10.34
C GLY A 446 1.99 -1.18 -11.83
N ALA A 447 1.87 0.00 -12.45
CA ALA A 447 2.24 0.22 -13.84
C ALA A 447 3.76 0.15 -14.07
N VAL A 448 4.57 0.78 -13.20
CA VAL A 448 6.04 0.69 -13.30
C VAL A 448 6.59 -0.68 -12.91
N GLU A 449 5.92 -1.38 -11.99
CA GLU A 449 6.17 -2.79 -11.68
C GLU A 449 5.86 -3.69 -12.90
N SER A 450 4.75 -3.43 -13.58
CA SER A 450 4.31 -4.21 -14.75
C SER A 450 5.29 -4.12 -15.93
N VAL A 451 6.04 -3.02 -16.06
CA VAL A 451 7.09 -2.86 -17.08
C VAL A 451 8.47 -3.30 -16.61
N GLY A 452 8.67 -3.59 -15.32
CA GLY A 452 9.93 -4.07 -14.76
C GLY A 452 10.93 -2.96 -14.39
N LEU A 453 10.47 -1.75 -14.11
CA LEU A 453 11.34 -0.69 -13.58
C LEU A 453 11.84 -1.04 -12.17
N LEU A 454 10.95 -1.55 -11.33
CA LEU A 454 11.28 -1.88 -9.94
C LEU A 454 12.25 -3.07 -9.86
N ASP A 455 12.14 -4.03 -10.77
CA ASP A 455 13.08 -5.15 -10.96
C ASP A 455 14.54 -4.63 -11.10
N ILE A 456 14.76 -3.61 -11.95
CA ILE A 456 16.10 -3.02 -12.19
C ILE A 456 16.65 -2.36 -10.92
N VAL A 457 15.79 -1.68 -10.17
CA VAL A 457 16.20 -1.03 -8.91
C VAL A 457 16.53 -2.09 -7.87
N ALA A 458 15.72 -3.15 -7.77
CA ALA A 458 15.94 -4.25 -6.85
C ALA A 458 17.25 -5.00 -7.14
N ASP A 459 17.52 -5.33 -8.41
CA ASP A 459 18.79 -5.91 -8.86
C ASP A 459 19.97 -5.00 -8.50
N SER A 460 19.83 -3.68 -8.67
CA SER A 460 20.87 -2.71 -8.32
C SER A 460 21.17 -2.70 -6.82
N VAL A 461 20.13 -2.74 -5.98
CA VAL A 461 20.29 -2.81 -4.51
C VAL A 461 20.93 -4.13 -4.10
N LEU A 462 20.54 -5.25 -4.72
CA LEU A 462 21.13 -6.57 -4.47
C LEU A 462 22.63 -6.60 -4.83
N HIS A 463 23.00 -6.03 -5.98
CA HIS A 463 24.40 -5.93 -6.38
C HIS A 463 25.22 -5.06 -5.44
N LEU A 464 24.66 -3.93 -4.97
CA LEU A 464 25.33 -3.05 -4.01
C LEU A 464 25.48 -3.70 -2.62
N SER A 465 24.50 -4.51 -2.20
CA SER A 465 24.56 -5.20 -0.91
C SER A 465 25.52 -6.38 -0.90
N HIS A 466 25.97 -6.86 -2.07
CA HIS A 466 26.82 -8.06 -2.20
C HIS A 466 26.23 -9.28 -1.48
N ASP A 467 24.91 -9.44 -1.56
CA ASP A 467 24.14 -10.49 -0.86
C ASP A 467 24.31 -10.48 0.67
N ASN A 468 24.82 -9.38 1.25
CA ASN A 468 25.08 -9.24 2.67
C ASN A 468 23.89 -8.58 3.38
N LEU A 469 23.30 -9.30 4.35
CA LEU A 469 22.15 -8.84 5.12
C LEU A 469 22.40 -7.51 5.85
N ILE A 470 23.57 -7.34 6.48
CA ILE A 470 23.90 -6.13 7.26
C ILE A 470 23.94 -4.90 6.33
N VAL A 471 24.54 -5.08 5.15
CA VAL A 471 24.63 -4.02 4.14
C VAL A 471 23.23 -3.72 3.59
N ALA A 472 22.41 -4.75 3.33
CA ALA A 472 21.04 -4.57 2.86
C ALA A 472 20.15 -3.84 3.88
N ILE A 473 20.20 -4.21 5.17
CA ILE A 473 19.49 -3.52 6.26
C ILE A 473 19.87 -2.04 6.27
N SER A 474 21.18 -1.76 6.25
CA SER A 474 21.68 -0.38 6.28
C SER A 474 21.30 0.40 5.03
N LEU A 475 21.41 -0.21 3.84
CA LEU A 475 21.03 0.42 2.57
C LEU A 475 19.55 0.77 2.56
N ILE A 476 18.66 -0.19 2.85
CA ILE A 476 17.22 0.05 2.87
C ILE A 476 16.87 1.14 3.88
N LEU A 477 17.41 1.07 5.11
CA LEU A 477 17.12 2.07 6.14
C LEU A 477 17.58 3.47 5.74
N TRP A 478 18.86 3.64 5.35
CA TRP A 478 19.43 4.96 5.07
C TRP A 478 18.93 5.56 3.77
N VAL A 479 18.79 4.77 2.70
CA VAL A 479 18.21 5.25 1.45
C VAL A 479 16.77 5.66 1.69
N SER A 480 16.00 4.86 2.42
CA SER A 480 14.62 5.22 2.77
C SER A 480 14.55 6.49 3.59
N ALA A 481 15.43 6.64 4.58
CA ALA A 481 15.49 7.83 5.41
C ALA A 481 15.81 9.11 4.61
N ILE A 482 16.81 9.03 3.74
CA ILE A 482 17.25 10.18 2.94
C ILE A 482 16.17 10.53 1.92
N MET A 483 15.64 9.55 1.20
CA MET A 483 14.61 9.79 0.18
C MET A 483 13.34 10.34 0.81
N SER A 484 12.86 9.73 1.90
CA SER A 484 11.68 10.18 2.65
C SER A 484 11.87 11.55 3.32
N ALA A 485 13.12 11.99 3.53
CA ALA A 485 13.36 13.36 3.99
C ALA A 485 13.04 14.41 2.92
N PHE A 486 13.13 14.09 1.63
CA PHE A 486 12.88 15.03 0.52
C PHE A 486 11.60 14.74 -0.27
N ILE A 487 11.00 13.59 -0.02
CA ILE A 487 9.84 13.07 -0.73
C ILE A 487 8.83 12.60 0.30
N ASP A 488 7.55 12.85 0.05
CA ASP A 488 6.46 12.32 0.90
C ASP A 488 6.66 10.81 1.13
N ASN A 489 6.65 10.42 2.41
CA ASN A 489 6.88 9.06 2.88
C ASN A 489 5.92 8.03 2.23
N ILE A 490 4.74 8.46 1.75
CA ILE A 490 3.73 7.60 1.15
C ILE A 490 4.13 7.10 -0.27
N PRO A 491 4.34 7.96 -1.29
CA PRO A 491 4.84 7.56 -2.60
C PRO A 491 6.12 6.74 -2.53
N PHE A 492 7.06 7.15 -1.68
CA PHE A 492 8.32 6.45 -1.52
C PHE A 492 8.11 5.01 -1.04
N THR A 493 7.35 4.82 0.04
CA THR A 493 7.08 3.48 0.57
C THR A 493 6.40 2.59 -0.47
N ALA A 494 5.43 3.14 -1.22
CA ALA A 494 4.71 2.41 -2.26
C ALA A 494 5.66 1.78 -3.30
N THR A 495 6.66 2.54 -3.75
CA THR A 495 7.66 2.04 -4.70
C THR A 495 8.62 1.01 -4.12
N MET A 496 8.90 1.11 -2.82
CA MET A 496 9.83 0.22 -2.14
C MET A 496 9.20 -1.13 -1.77
N LEU A 497 7.87 -1.25 -1.72
CA LEU A 497 7.21 -2.50 -1.34
C LEU A 497 7.65 -3.69 -2.21
N PRO A 498 7.58 -3.63 -3.57
CA PRO A 498 7.98 -4.77 -4.40
C PRO A 498 9.49 -5.03 -4.33
N ILE A 499 10.29 -3.96 -4.19
CA ILE A 499 11.76 -4.05 -4.07
C ILE A 499 12.14 -4.79 -2.79
N VAL A 500 11.60 -4.38 -1.64
CA VAL A 500 11.87 -5.03 -0.35
C VAL A 500 11.32 -6.45 -0.32
N ALA A 501 10.17 -6.70 -0.93
CA ALA A 501 9.62 -8.06 -1.04
C ALA A 501 10.55 -8.99 -1.80
N TYR A 502 11.11 -8.54 -2.93
CA TYR A 502 12.09 -9.31 -3.68
C TYR A 502 13.36 -9.55 -2.87
N LEU A 503 13.97 -8.49 -2.31
CA LEU A 503 15.20 -8.58 -1.52
C LEU A 503 15.04 -9.50 -0.31
N THR A 504 13.88 -9.48 0.34
CA THR A 504 13.55 -10.38 1.46
C THR A 504 13.55 -11.86 1.06
N LYS A 505 13.21 -12.18 -0.19
CA LYS A 505 13.22 -13.56 -0.70
C LYS A 505 14.59 -14.04 -1.15
N VAL A 506 15.46 -13.14 -1.64
CA VAL A 506 16.73 -13.51 -2.27
C VAL A 506 17.95 -13.35 -1.37
N ILE A 507 17.93 -12.40 -0.43
CA ILE A 507 19.05 -12.16 0.48
C ILE A 507 19.02 -13.19 1.62
N PRO A 508 20.10 -13.98 1.81
CA PRO A 508 20.18 -14.93 2.91
C PRO A 508 19.98 -14.26 4.28
N GLY A 509 19.08 -14.83 5.10
CA GLY A 509 18.77 -14.31 6.45
C GLY A 509 17.74 -13.18 6.50
N ALA A 510 17.33 -12.61 5.34
CA ALA A 510 16.28 -11.60 5.30
C ALA A 510 14.87 -12.17 5.56
N GLU A 511 14.72 -13.50 5.60
CA GLU A 511 13.47 -14.22 5.89
C GLU A 511 12.83 -13.83 7.24
N SER A 512 13.62 -13.27 8.17
CA SER A 512 13.14 -12.70 9.44
C SER A 512 12.17 -11.52 9.26
N GLY A 513 12.11 -10.95 8.05
CA GLY A 513 11.32 -9.76 7.74
C GLY A 513 12.00 -8.45 8.14
N VAL A 514 13.27 -8.47 8.55
CA VAL A 514 14.02 -7.29 9.02
C VAL A 514 14.03 -6.12 8.03
N LEU A 515 14.03 -6.40 6.72
CA LEU A 515 14.03 -5.35 5.69
C LEU A 515 12.71 -4.56 5.68
N TRP A 516 11.59 -5.14 6.11
CA TRP A 516 10.33 -4.42 6.29
C TRP A 516 10.41 -3.40 7.43
N TRP A 517 11.07 -3.77 8.53
CA TRP A 517 11.32 -2.86 9.65
C TRP A 517 12.31 -1.75 9.28
N ALA A 518 13.34 -2.09 8.51
CA ALA A 518 14.27 -1.10 7.95
C ALA A 518 13.54 -0.08 7.07
N LEU A 519 12.62 -0.54 6.21
CA LEU A 519 11.79 0.34 5.39
C LEU A 519 10.85 1.20 6.24
N ALA A 520 10.17 0.61 7.24
CA ALA A 520 9.25 1.32 8.12
C ALA A 520 9.97 2.44 8.90
N PHE A 521 11.09 2.12 9.57
CA PHE A 521 11.88 3.14 10.26
C PHE A 521 12.44 4.18 9.30
N GLY A 522 12.98 3.77 8.15
CA GLY A 522 13.56 4.68 7.18
C GLY A 522 12.52 5.65 6.62
N ALA A 523 11.37 5.14 6.16
CA ALA A 523 10.29 5.98 5.64
C ALA A 523 9.74 6.94 6.71
N CYS A 524 9.38 6.43 7.89
CA CYS A 524 8.68 7.24 8.89
C CYS A 524 9.63 8.18 9.65
N PHE A 525 10.82 7.72 10.08
CA PHE A 525 11.78 8.63 10.73
C PHE A 525 12.43 9.56 9.73
N GLY A 526 12.69 9.14 8.49
CA GLY A 526 13.21 9.99 7.43
C GLY A 526 12.32 11.21 7.16
N GLY A 527 11.00 11.03 7.22
CA GLY A 527 10.01 12.11 7.06
C GLY A 527 10.14 13.25 8.08
N ASN A 528 10.83 13.03 9.21
CA ASN A 528 11.16 14.08 10.17
C ASN A 528 12.29 15.02 9.70
N GLY A 529 13.07 14.62 8.69
CA GLY A 529 14.29 15.32 8.31
C GLY A 529 14.03 16.74 7.77
N THR A 530 12.90 16.94 7.09
CA THR A 530 12.56 18.23 6.47
C THR A 530 11.07 18.58 6.59
N ALA A 531 10.74 19.83 6.24
CA ALA A 531 9.37 20.32 6.31
C ALA A 531 8.39 19.59 5.38
N ILE A 532 8.88 18.99 4.28
CA ILE A 532 8.06 18.31 3.25
C ILE A 532 8.11 16.78 3.34
N GLY A 533 8.97 16.21 4.19
CA GLY A 533 9.19 14.76 4.25
C GLY A 533 7.98 13.96 4.77
N ALA A 534 7.10 14.62 5.52
CA ALA A 534 5.84 14.01 5.97
C ALA A 534 4.69 15.00 5.89
N SER A 535 3.50 14.48 5.56
CA SER A 535 2.27 15.28 5.43
C SER A 535 1.92 16.03 6.73
N ALA A 536 2.15 15.41 7.89
CA ALA A 536 1.92 16.03 9.19
C ALA A 536 2.76 17.31 9.38
N ASN A 537 4.00 17.30 8.89
CA ASN A 537 4.89 18.46 8.96
C ASN A 537 4.31 19.62 8.15
N VAL A 538 3.96 19.37 6.89
CA VAL A 538 3.42 20.39 5.96
C VAL A 538 2.14 21.00 6.52
N VAL A 539 1.22 20.16 7.01
CA VAL A 539 -0.06 20.61 7.55
C VAL A 539 0.12 21.45 8.81
N THR A 540 0.94 21.01 9.78
CA THR A 540 1.21 21.79 11.00
C THR A 540 1.87 23.12 10.67
N LEU A 541 2.85 23.13 9.76
CA LEU A 541 3.53 24.36 9.36
C LEU A 541 2.61 25.31 8.60
N GLY A 542 1.70 24.79 7.77
CA GLY A 542 0.68 25.59 7.09
C GLY A 542 -0.28 26.27 8.08
N ILE A 543 -0.74 25.54 9.12
CA ILE A 543 -1.58 26.12 10.18
C ILE A 543 -0.79 27.16 10.99
N ALA A 544 0.46 26.87 11.34
CA ALA A 544 1.32 27.81 12.06
C ALA A 544 1.59 29.09 11.24
N GLU A 545 1.82 28.96 9.93
CA GLU A 545 1.98 30.10 9.01
C GLU A 545 0.70 30.93 8.91
N ALA A 546 -0.48 30.29 8.84
CA ALA A 546 -1.76 30.98 8.87
C ALA A 546 -1.98 31.76 10.19
N ALA A 547 -1.41 31.28 11.30
CA ALA A 547 -1.38 31.97 12.59
C ALA A 547 -0.27 33.03 12.71
N GLY A 548 0.49 33.31 11.64
CA GLY A 548 1.55 34.32 11.59
C GLY A 548 2.95 33.81 11.97
N TYR A 549 3.12 32.51 12.23
CA TYR A 549 4.38 31.88 12.61
C TYR A 549 4.97 31.08 11.46
N ARG A 550 5.53 31.80 10.49
CA ARG A 550 6.20 31.18 9.35
C ARG A 550 7.54 30.58 9.74
N MET A 551 7.83 29.39 9.23
CA MET A 551 9.14 28.76 9.32
C MET A 551 9.64 28.39 7.94
N THR A 552 10.91 28.67 7.65
CA THR A 552 11.51 28.28 6.38
C THR A 552 11.89 26.80 6.39
N PHE A 553 12.02 26.21 5.20
CA PHE A 553 12.49 24.83 5.02
C PHE A 553 13.81 24.57 5.76
N PHE A 554 14.79 25.48 5.62
CA PHE A 554 16.10 25.35 6.25
C PHE A 554 16.04 25.49 7.78
N ASP A 555 15.18 26.36 8.30
CA ASP A 555 15.01 26.52 9.75
C ASP A 555 14.40 25.27 10.40
N PHE A 556 13.42 24.64 9.73
CA PHE A 556 12.87 23.36 10.17
C PHE A 556 13.96 22.29 10.14
N MET A 557 14.64 22.11 9.00
CA MET A 557 15.69 21.09 8.82
C MET A 557 16.82 21.26 9.84
N LYS A 558 17.20 22.49 10.19
CA LYS A 558 18.22 22.75 11.22
C LYS A 558 17.80 22.26 12.61
N LYS A 559 16.49 22.28 12.90
CA LYS A 559 15.93 21.82 14.19
C LYS A 559 15.57 20.34 14.19
N ALA A 560 15.06 19.81 13.09
CA ALA A 560 14.52 18.45 13.00
C ALA A 560 15.50 17.43 12.41
N GLY A 561 16.37 17.87 11.50
CA GLY A 561 17.37 17.04 10.82
C GLY A 561 18.35 16.35 11.77
N PRO A 562 18.97 17.04 12.76
CA PRO A 562 19.87 16.38 13.71
C PRO A 562 19.17 15.27 14.52
N TYR A 563 17.94 15.51 14.96
CA TYR A 563 17.14 14.49 15.65
C TYR A 563 16.85 13.29 14.73
N THR A 564 16.50 13.55 13.47
CA THR A 564 16.25 12.50 12.46
C THR A 564 17.48 11.61 12.25
N ILE A 565 18.67 12.19 12.15
CA ILE A 565 19.91 11.41 12.03
C ILE A 565 20.11 10.52 13.27
N LEU A 566 19.86 11.05 14.47
CA LEU A 566 20.01 10.29 15.71
C LEU A 566 19.02 9.12 15.79
N THR A 567 17.77 9.29 15.40
CA THR A 567 16.77 8.20 15.40
C THR A 567 17.06 7.15 14.33
N ILE A 568 17.57 7.54 13.17
CA ILE A 568 18.01 6.59 12.13
C ILE A 568 19.22 5.78 12.59
N ILE A 569 20.21 6.42 13.24
CA ILE A 569 21.35 5.69 13.83
C ILE A 569 20.86 4.70 14.89
N LEU A 570 19.96 5.13 15.77
CA LEU A 570 19.36 4.28 16.80
C LEU A 570 18.63 3.08 16.17
N ALA A 571 17.80 3.31 15.16
CA ALA A 571 17.10 2.26 14.44
C ALA A 571 18.08 1.29 13.74
N ASN A 572 19.14 1.80 13.13
CA ASN A 572 20.16 0.97 12.49
C ASN A 572 20.84 0.05 13.51
N ILE A 573 21.33 0.62 14.61
CA ILE A 573 21.97 -0.14 15.69
C ILE A 573 21.01 -1.21 16.24
N TRP A 574 19.74 -0.85 16.45
CA TRP A 574 18.73 -1.80 16.92
C TRP A 574 18.55 -2.97 15.95
N LEU A 575 18.34 -2.68 14.66
CA LEU A 575 18.16 -3.72 13.65
C LEU A 575 19.36 -4.65 13.55
N LEU A 576 20.59 -4.12 13.61
CA LEU A 576 21.81 -4.93 13.54
C LEU A 576 22.11 -5.76 14.81
N LEU A 577 21.54 -5.40 15.96
CA LEU A 577 21.76 -6.12 17.21
C LEU A 577 20.72 -7.23 17.44
N PHE A 578 19.49 -7.03 16.96
CA PHE A 578 18.36 -7.93 17.23
C PHE A 578 17.96 -8.81 16.06
N PHE A 579 18.52 -8.59 14.86
CA PHE A 579 18.32 -9.39 13.65
C PHE A 579 19.68 -9.67 13.00
#